data_AF-A0A5C8AGZ2-F1
#
_entry.id   AF-A0A5C8AGZ2-F1
#
_cell.length_a   1.000
_cell.length_b   1.000
_cell.length_c   1.000
_cell.angle_alpha   90.00
_cell.angle_beta   90.00
_cell.angle_gamma   90.00
#
_symmetry.space_group_name_H-M   'P 1'
#
loop_
_entity.id
_entity.type
_entity.pdbx_description
1 polymer ?
#
loop_
_entity_poly.entity_id
_entity_poly.type
_entity_poly.pdbx_seq_one_letter_code
_entity_poly.pdbx_strand_id
1 'polypeptide(L)'
;MKAVIYVVGMLLLITACVGKEVKSNLKNKPNIEYPAALVHQLDKFPLLQVPYSIDSVFFDADSALQIGTGTLYAPTVKLLSTPMASDEVSRREQYYLNDYFKIAKAKKDGKYAALKANLDIGMTENAVCNPVGRIEFGDTAALLIWEIKYESFPACPSYFGHDLLGSYIQHGKVISCMHLASRESGADAPMFYETFQLAKIDQQGRINIKTSSKTQEDSTVVEQSKSHFHYQITTRGFKLLK
;
A
#
# COMPACT_ATOMS: atom_id res chain seq x y z
N MET A 1 40.05 -57.48 43.27
CA MET A 1 39.46 -56.13 43.05
C MET A 1 38.70 -56.17 41.74
N LYS A 2 37.38 -56.24 41.80
CA LYS A 2 36.49 -56.31 40.63
C LYS A 2 35.90 -54.92 40.41
N ALA A 3 36.25 -54.29 39.30
CA ALA A 3 35.65 -53.03 38.88
C ALA A 3 34.33 -53.33 38.15
N VAL A 4 33.23 -52.91 38.77
CA VAL A 4 31.89 -52.78 38.20
C VAL A 4 31.61 -51.28 38.27
N ILE A 5 31.06 -50.67 37.20
CA ILE A 5 30.18 -49.47 37.17
C ILE A 5 30.14 -48.97 35.70
N TYR A 6 29.11 -49.36 34.95
CA TYR A 6 27.87 -48.63 34.58
C TYR A 6 27.95 -47.93 33.21
N VAL A 7 27.32 -48.57 32.21
CA VAL A 7 26.88 -47.95 30.96
C VAL A 7 25.65 -47.11 31.29
N VAL A 8 25.80 -45.79 31.28
CA VAL A 8 24.65 -44.87 31.31
C VAL A 8 24.10 -44.78 29.89
N GLY A 9 23.05 -45.57 29.64
CA GLY A 9 22.22 -45.44 28.46
C GLY A 9 21.41 -44.14 28.56
N MET A 10 21.76 -43.16 27.73
CA MET A 10 21.00 -41.92 27.59
C MET A 10 19.71 -42.23 26.83
N LEU A 11 18.61 -42.41 27.57
CA LEU A 11 17.26 -42.51 27.04
C LEU A 11 16.86 -41.14 26.49
N LEU A 12 16.86 -40.98 25.16
CA LEU A 12 16.28 -39.83 24.48
C LEU A 12 14.75 -39.97 24.55
N LEU A 13 14.14 -39.32 25.55
CA LEU A 13 12.69 -39.18 25.66
C LEU A 13 12.19 -38.24 24.56
N ILE A 14 11.52 -38.84 23.58
CA ILE A 14 10.69 -38.16 22.59
C ILE A 14 9.52 -37.52 23.32
N THR A 15 9.59 -36.22 23.63
CA THR A 15 8.41 -35.43 23.90
C THR A 15 7.81 -35.00 22.57
N ALA A 16 6.99 -35.87 21.99
CA ALA A 16 6.01 -35.45 21.00
C ALA A 16 5.07 -34.47 21.70
N CYS A 17 5.32 -33.17 21.54
CA CYS A 17 4.27 -32.18 21.70
C CYS A 17 3.22 -32.52 20.63
N VAL A 18 2.21 -33.28 21.06
CA VAL A 18 0.91 -33.36 20.39
C VAL A 18 0.45 -31.92 20.27
N GLY A 19 0.71 -31.31 19.11
CA GLY A 19 0.10 -30.06 18.72
C GLY A 19 -1.39 -30.29 18.74
N LYS A 20 -2.04 -29.85 19.82
CA LYS A 20 -3.48 -29.65 19.81
C LYS A 20 -3.77 -28.84 18.57
N GLU A 21 -4.52 -29.42 17.63
CA GLU A 21 -5.22 -28.65 16.63
C GLU A 21 -5.98 -27.55 17.37
N VAL A 22 -5.46 -26.34 17.26
CA VAL A 22 -6.23 -25.15 17.55
C VAL A 22 -7.31 -25.16 16.47
N LYS A 23 -8.45 -25.77 16.81
CA LYS A 23 -9.70 -25.53 16.09
C LYS A 23 -9.93 -24.03 16.18
N SER A 24 -9.52 -23.31 15.15
CA SER A 24 -9.76 -21.89 15.01
C SER A 24 -11.25 -21.70 15.17
N ASN A 25 -11.65 -20.99 16.22
CA ASN A 25 -13.03 -20.59 16.47
C ASN A 25 -13.45 -19.61 15.36
N LEU A 26 -13.77 -20.13 14.17
CA LEU A 26 -14.31 -19.42 13.02
C LEU A 26 -15.79 -19.07 13.24
N LYS A 27 -16.17 -18.56 14.42
CA LYS A 27 -17.57 -18.24 14.73
C LYS A 27 -17.95 -16.77 14.56
N ASN A 28 -17.00 -15.85 14.42
CA ASN A 28 -17.28 -14.47 14.07
C ASN A 28 -16.44 -14.10 12.85
N LYS A 29 -16.89 -14.51 11.66
CA LYS A 29 -16.36 -13.93 10.43
C LYS A 29 -16.96 -12.52 10.36
N PRO A 30 -16.17 -11.44 10.37
CA PRO A 30 -16.70 -10.09 10.35
C PRO A 30 -17.62 -9.91 9.14
N ASN A 31 -18.84 -9.47 9.40
CA ASN A 31 -19.86 -9.29 8.36
C ASN A 31 -19.74 -7.91 7.71
N ILE A 32 -18.54 -7.59 7.23
CA ILE A 32 -18.28 -6.31 6.59
C ILE A 32 -18.95 -6.33 5.23
N GLU A 33 -19.91 -5.42 5.05
CA GLU A 33 -20.52 -5.17 3.76
C GLU A 33 -19.54 -4.40 2.87
N TYR A 34 -19.28 -4.93 1.67
CA TYR A 34 -18.46 -4.28 0.65
C TYR A 34 -19.36 -3.83 -0.53
N PRO A 35 -18.99 -2.76 -1.25
CA PRO A 35 -19.66 -2.41 -2.49
C PRO A 35 -19.73 -3.60 -3.46
N ALA A 36 -20.88 -3.82 -4.09
CA ALA A 36 -21.08 -4.96 -5.01
C ALA A 36 -20.01 -5.04 -6.12
N ALA A 37 -19.58 -3.89 -6.63
CA ALA A 37 -18.55 -3.78 -7.66
C ALA A 37 -17.12 -4.17 -7.19
N LEU A 38 -16.91 -4.38 -5.89
CA LEU A 38 -15.63 -4.78 -5.31
C LEU A 38 -15.59 -6.28 -4.96
N VAL A 39 -16.75 -6.93 -4.78
CA VAL A 39 -16.86 -8.29 -4.23
C VAL A 39 -15.98 -9.32 -4.96
N HIS A 40 -15.90 -9.25 -6.28
CA HIS A 40 -15.11 -10.18 -7.10
C HIS A 40 -13.62 -9.85 -7.20
N GLN A 41 -13.15 -8.82 -6.49
CA GLN A 41 -11.73 -8.52 -6.33
C GLN A 41 -11.28 -8.53 -4.86
N LEU A 42 -12.19 -8.82 -3.92
CA LEU A 42 -11.89 -8.77 -2.49
C LEU A 42 -10.90 -9.87 -2.07
N ASP A 43 -10.93 -11.01 -2.76
CA ASP A 43 -9.96 -12.10 -2.63
C ASP A 43 -8.52 -11.65 -2.90
N LYS A 44 -8.34 -10.61 -3.71
CA LYS A 44 -7.02 -10.02 -3.97
C LYS A 44 -6.50 -9.15 -2.83
N PHE A 45 -7.32 -8.82 -1.82
CA PHE A 45 -6.91 -8.03 -0.66
C PHE A 45 -6.78 -8.93 0.57
N PRO A 46 -5.58 -9.49 0.85
CA PRO A 46 -5.36 -10.31 2.05
C PRO A 46 -5.57 -9.50 3.33
N LEU A 47 -5.97 -10.19 4.40
CA LEU A 47 -6.16 -9.59 5.71
C LEU A 47 -4.80 -9.23 6.35
N LEU A 48 -4.66 -7.97 6.74
CA LEU A 48 -3.50 -7.40 7.41
C LEU A 48 -3.76 -7.29 8.90
N GLN A 49 -2.73 -7.56 9.71
CA GLN A 49 -2.81 -7.47 11.16
C GLN A 49 -2.37 -6.09 11.65
N VAL A 50 -3.07 -5.58 12.66
CA VAL A 50 -2.77 -4.31 13.33
C VAL A 50 -2.06 -4.55 14.67
N PRO A 51 -1.03 -3.74 15.03
CA PRO A 51 -0.56 -2.56 14.28
C PRO A 51 0.18 -2.95 12.99
N TYR A 52 -0.10 -2.21 11.92
CA TYR A 52 0.48 -2.42 10.61
C TYR A 52 1.40 -1.25 10.26
N SER A 53 2.61 -1.56 9.80
CA SER A 53 3.61 -0.55 9.43
C SER A 53 3.96 -0.69 7.94
N ILE A 54 3.95 0.44 7.25
CA ILE A 54 4.48 0.62 5.90
C ILE A 54 5.75 1.45 6.06
N ASP A 55 6.89 0.76 6.13
CA ASP A 55 8.21 1.36 6.29
C ASP A 55 9.03 1.27 4.99
N SER A 56 10.30 1.67 5.03
CA SER A 56 11.16 1.66 3.84
C SER A 56 11.34 0.25 3.26
N VAL A 57 11.30 -0.80 4.10
CA VAL A 57 11.49 -2.19 3.66
C VAL A 57 10.33 -2.64 2.78
N PHE A 58 9.12 -2.07 2.97
CA PHE A 58 7.98 -2.32 2.08
C PHE A 58 8.29 -1.98 0.60
N PHE A 59 9.11 -0.95 0.38
CA PHE A 59 9.44 -0.44 -0.96
C PHE A 59 10.69 -1.08 -1.57
N ASP A 60 11.31 -2.04 -0.88
CA ASP A 60 12.47 -2.77 -1.38
C ASP A 60 12.01 -3.94 -2.25
N ALA A 61 12.54 -4.01 -3.49
CA ALA A 61 12.12 -4.95 -4.53
C ALA A 61 12.28 -6.44 -4.16
N ASP A 62 13.16 -6.75 -3.21
CA ASP A 62 13.42 -8.10 -2.70
C ASP A 62 12.58 -8.46 -1.47
N SER A 63 11.83 -7.51 -0.92
CA SER A 63 10.88 -7.81 0.14
C SER A 63 9.71 -8.57 -0.47
N ALA A 64 9.55 -9.83 -0.07
CA ALA A 64 8.47 -10.72 -0.50
C ALA A 64 7.05 -10.25 -0.08
N LEU A 65 6.87 -8.97 0.23
CA LEU A 65 5.58 -8.32 0.48
C LEU A 65 4.88 -8.05 -0.86
N GLN A 66 4.72 -9.09 -1.68
CA GLN A 66 3.60 -9.18 -2.63
C GLN A 66 2.32 -9.36 -1.83
N ILE A 67 1.93 -8.29 -1.14
CA ILE A 67 0.66 -8.27 -0.44
C ILE A 67 -0.38 -7.98 -1.52
N GLY A 68 -1.28 -8.94 -1.75
CA GLY A 68 -2.27 -8.89 -2.82
C GLY A 68 -1.78 -9.45 -4.16
N THR A 69 -2.71 -9.94 -4.99
CA THR A 69 -2.38 -10.57 -6.28
C THR A 69 -3.09 -9.89 -7.45
N GLY A 70 -2.38 -9.77 -8.57
CA GLY A 70 -2.89 -9.23 -9.82
C GLY A 70 -3.09 -7.71 -9.81
N THR A 71 -3.84 -7.23 -10.81
CA THR A 71 -4.06 -5.79 -11.04
C THR A 71 -5.53 -5.43 -10.78
N LEU A 72 -5.75 -4.23 -10.25
CA LEU A 72 -7.06 -3.61 -10.13
C LEU A 72 -7.46 -2.98 -11.47
N TYR A 73 -8.65 -3.30 -11.96
CA TYR A 73 -9.16 -2.66 -13.17
C TYR A 73 -9.78 -1.28 -12.88
N ALA A 74 -9.92 -0.47 -13.93
CA ALA A 74 -10.29 0.93 -13.84
C ALA A 74 -11.60 1.23 -13.07
N PRO A 75 -12.75 0.57 -13.33
CA PRO A 75 -13.94 0.82 -12.52
C PRO A 75 -13.78 0.55 -11.01
N THR A 76 -12.96 -0.41 -10.58
CA THR A 76 -12.67 -0.62 -9.15
C THR A 76 -11.77 0.48 -8.60
N VAL A 77 -10.72 0.86 -9.33
CA VAL A 77 -9.87 1.99 -8.92
C VAL A 77 -10.69 3.27 -8.77
N LYS A 78 -11.60 3.55 -9.71
CA LYS A 78 -12.50 4.71 -9.65
C LYS A 78 -13.42 4.69 -8.43
N LEU A 79 -13.96 3.52 -8.10
CA LEU A 79 -14.77 3.32 -6.91
C LEU A 79 -13.94 3.57 -5.63
N LEU A 80 -12.75 2.98 -5.54
CA LEU A 80 -11.89 3.05 -4.37
C LEU A 80 -11.32 4.46 -4.15
N SER A 81 -11.02 5.19 -5.22
CA SER A 81 -10.44 6.53 -5.15
C SER A 81 -11.47 7.63 -4.85
N THR A 82 -12.76 7.31 -4.73
CA THR A 82 -13.83 8.32 -4.63
C THR A 82 -14.66 8.13 -3.35
N PRO A 83 -14.75 9.13 -2.46
CA PRO A 83 -14.12 10.45 -2.54
C PRO A 83 -12.66 10.45 -2.05
N MET A 84 -11.75 11.12 -2.76
CA MET A 84 -10.39 11.37 -2.28
C MET A 84 -10.38 12.50 -1.24
N ALA A 85 -9.62 12.34 -0.17
CA ALA A 85 -9.41 13.39 0.82
C ALA A 85 -8.73 14.60 0.18
N SER A 86 -9.16 15.80 0.56
CA SER A 86 -8.64 17.07 0.03
C SER A 86 -7.50 17.64 0.89
N ASP A 87 -6.83 16.80 1.69
CA ASP A 87 -5.72 17.22 2.54
C ASP A 87 -4.41 17.38 1.73
N GLU A 88 -3.41 17.98 2.38
CA GLU A 88 -2.10 18.22 1.79
C GLU A 88 -1.41 16.92 1.34
N VAL A 89 -1.62 15.82 2.08
CA VAL A 89 -1.00 14.52 1.84
C VAL A 89 -1.56 13.85 0.57
N SER A 90 -2.86 14.04 0.29
CA SER A 90 -3.60 13.34 -0.75
C SER A 90 -3.82 14.16 -2.03
N ARG A 91 -3.52 15.46 -2.02
CA ARG A 91 -3.84 16.38 -3.12
C ARG A 91 -3.19 15.98 -4.46
N ARG A 92 -1.98 15.42 -4.43
CA ARG A 92 -1.21 15.08 -5.64
C ARG A 92 -1.73 13.82 -6.35
N GLU A 93 -2.37 12.91 -5.62
CA GLU A 93 -2.83 11.61 -6.15
C GLU A 93 -3.81 11.72 -7.32
N GLN A 94 -4.59 12.80 -7.37
CA GLN A 94 -5.55 13.01 -8.45
C GLN A 94 -4.85 13.08 -9.82
N TYR A 95 -3.64 13.61 -9.88
CA TYR A 95 -2.85 13.67 -11.11
C TYR A 95 -2.53 12.26 -11.64
N TYR A 96 -1.91 11.42 -10.80
CA TYR A 96 -1.51 10.07 -11.21
C TYR A 96 -2.70 9.15 -11.45
N LEU A 97 -3.80 9.32 -10.70
CA LEU A 97 -5.05 8.59 -10.97
C LEU A 97 -5.66 8.96 -12.32
N ASN A 98 -5.65 10.25 -12.70
CA ASN A 98 -6.12 10.69 -14.00
C ASN A 98 -5.29 10.08 -15.13
N ASP A 99 -3.96 10.04 -14.97
CA ASP A 99 -3.05 9.40 -15.92
C ASP A 99 -3.32 7.90 -16.02
N TYR A 100 -3.50 7.21 -14.89
CA TYR A 100 -3.91 5.81 -14.87
C TYR A 100 -5.20 5.59 -15.67
N PHE A 101 -6.25 6.39 -15.46
CA PHE A 101 -7.51 6.22 -16.20
C PHE A 101 -7.36 6.49 -17.69
N LYS A 102 -6.56 7.49 -18.08
CA LYS A 102 -6.23 7.80 -19.48
C LYS A 102 -5.51 6.62 -20.14
N ILE A 103 -4.47 6.10 -19.49
CA ILE A 103 -3.68 4.96 -19.97
C ILE A 103 -4.53 3.69 -20.03
N ALA A 104 -5.28 3.37 -18.98
CA ALA A 104 -6.15 2.20 -18.93
C ALA A 104 -7.22 2.24 -20.04
N LYS A 105 -7.80 3.41 -20.31
CA LYS A 105 -8.73 3.60 -21.43
C LYS A 105 -8.02 3.39 -22.78
N ALA A 106 -6.84 3.97 -22.99
CA ALA A 106 -6.10 3.81 -24.23
C ALA A 106 -5.71 2.34 -24.49
N LYS A 107 -5.30 1.60 -23.45
CA LYS A 107 -5.03 0.16 -23.52
C LYS A 107 -6.29 -0.62 -23.89
N LYS A 108 -7.43 -0.35 -23.24
CA LYS A 108 -8.72 -0.99 -23.53
C LYS A 108 -9.19 -0.75 -24.97
N ASP A 109 -8.99 0.46 -25.49
CA ASP A 109 -9.46 0.86 -26.83
C ASP A 109 -8.47 0.48 -27.95
N GLY A 110 -7.35 -0.20 -27.65
CA GLY A 110 -6.30 -0.52 -28.63
C GLY A 110 -5.51 0.71 -29.13
N LYS A 111 -5.60 1.85 -28.42
CA LYS A 111 -5.00 3.14 -28.79
C LYS A 111 -3.72 3.46 -28.02
N TYR A 112 -3.18 2.50 -27.27
CA TYR A 112 -2.01 2.75 -26.42
C TYR A 112 -0.75 3.12 -27.21
N ALA A 113 -0.52 2.50 -28.38
CA ALA A 113 0.61 2.88 -29.25
C ALA A 113 0.51 4.33 -29.73
N ALA A 114 -0.69 4.79 -30.11
CA ALA A 114 -0.93 6.16 -30.51
C ALA A 114 -0.78 7.13 -29.32
N LEU A 115 -1.20 6.75 -28.12
CA LEU A 115 -0.95 7.53 -26.90
C LEU A 115 0.56 7.68 -26.67
N LYS A 116 1.31 6.58 -26.69
CA LYS A 116 2.77 6.57 -26.48
C LYS A 116 3.52 7.42 -27.50
N ALA A 117 3.11 7.40 -28.77
CA ALA A 117 3.72 8.23 -29.82
C ALA A 117 3.49 9.75 -29.63
N ASN A 118 2.56 10.14 -28.75
CA ASN A 118 2.23 11.54 -28.45
C ASN A 118 2.63 11.94 -27.02
N LEU A 119 3.36 11.11 -26.28
CA LEU A 119 3.89 11.50 -24.98
C LEU A 119 5.05 12.47 -25.17
N ASP A 120 5.03 13.56 -24.40
CA ASP A 120 6.16 14.46 -24.27
C ASP A 120 7.09 14.01 -23.13
N ILE A 121 8.25 14.65 -23.04
CA ILE A 121 9.21 14.48 -21.96
C ILE A 121 8.54 14.77 -20.61
N GLY A 122 8.79 13.91 -19.63
CA GLY A 122 8.20 14.05 -18.30
C GLY A 122 6.68 13.77 -18.25
N MET A 123 6.08 13.10 -19.23
CA MET A 123 4.72 12.59 -19.13
C MET A 123 4.70 11.13 -18.63
N THR A 124 3.67 10.75 -17.86
CA THR A 124 3.48 9.37 -17.40
C THR A 124 3.25 8.43 -18.59
N GLU A 125 4.15 7.46 -18.80
CA GLU A 125 4.00 6.45 -19.85
C GLU A 125 3.20 5.24 -19.36
N ASN A 126 3.43 4.86 -18.11
CA ASN A 126 2.87 3.67 -17.53
C ASN A 126 2.38 3.95 -16.11
N ALA A 127 1.21 3.39 -15.80
CA ALA A 127 0.58 3.45 -14.49
C ALA A 127 -0.23 2.17 -14.29
N VAL A 128 -0.05 1.52 -13.14
CA VAL A 128 -0.71 0.26 -12.78
C VAL A 128 -1.16 0.34 -11.32
N CYS A 129 -2.37 -0.11 -11.05
CA CYS A 129 -2.89 -0.19 -9.68
C CYS A 129 -3.00 -1.63 -9.22
N ASN A 130 -2.47 -1.96 -8.05
CA ASN A 130 -2.52 -3.31 -7.50
C ASN A 130 -3.14 -3.30 -6.09
N PRO A 131 -3.83 -4.37 -5.68
CA PRO A 131 -4.27 -4.50 -4.29
C PRO A 131 -3.04 -4.74 -3.41
N VAL A 132 -3.05 -4.16 -2.20
CA VAL A 132 -2.05 -4.44 -1.17
C VAL A 132 -2.69 -5.35 -0.13
N GLY A 133 -3.70 -4.88 0.59
CA GLY A 133 -4.36 -5.69 1.60
C GLY A 133 -5.51 -4.96 2.27
N ARG A 134 -6.08 -5.55 3.32
CA ARG A 134 -7.17 -4.94 4.07
C ARG A 134 -6.98 -5.05 5.56
N ILE A 135 -7.36 -3.99 6.27
CA ILE A 135 -7.45 -3.97 7.73
C ILE A 135 -8.94 -3.90 8.07
N GLU A 136 -9.41 -4.80 8.91
CA GLU A 136 -10.80 -4.87 9.35
C GLU A 136 -10.94 -4.24 10.74
N PHE A 137 -11.89 -3.33 10.90
CA PHE A 137 -12.18 -2.62 12.16
C PHE A 137 -13.54 -3.06 12.69
N GLY A 138 -13.53 -4.15 13.48
CA GLY A 138 -14.76 -4.80 13.91
C GLY A 138 -15.53 -5.40 12.74
N ASP A 139 -16.87 -5.42 12.84
CA ASP A 139 -17.72 -6.12 11.88
C ASP A 139 -18.30 -5.25 10.76
N THR A 140 -18.10 -3.93 10.80
CA THR A 140 -18.83 -2.99 9.91
C THR A 140 -17.94 -2.11 9.05
N ALA A 141 -16.62 -2.14 9.27
CA ALA A 141 -15.68 -1.22 8.65
C ALA A 141 -14.38 -1.93 8.24
N ALA A 142 -13.81 -1.47 7.12
CA ALA A 142 -12.51 -1.91 6.65
C ALA A 142 -11.73 -0.74 6.03
N LEU A 143 -10.40 -0.84 6.04
CA LEU A 143 -9.52 -0.03 5.20
C LEU A 143 -8.90 -0.93 4.15
N LEU A 144 -9.19 -0.67 2.88
CA LEU A 144 -8.49 -1.31 1.78
C LEU A 144 -7.27 -0.49 1.41
N ILE A 145 -6.11 -1.14 1.45
CA ILE A 145 -4.83 -0.59 1.03
C ILE A 145 -4.55 -1.12 -0.38
N TRP A 146 -4.22 -0.22 -1.28
CA TRP A 146 -3.87 -0.51 -2.67
C TRP A 146 -2.80 0.47 -3.14
N GLU A 147 -2.08 0.12 -4.19
CA GLU A 147 -1.00 0.93 -4.72
C GLU A 147 -1.33 1.44 -6.12
N ILE A 148 -0.71 2.57 -6.49
CA ILE A 148 -0.45 2.99 -7.86
C ILE A 148 1.06 3.06 -8.06
N LYS A 149 1.55 2.32 -9.05
CA LYS A 149 2.93 2.40 -9.54
C LYS A 149 2.92 3.13 -10.87
N TYR A 150 3.75 4.15 -11.01
CA TYR A 150 3.85 4.93 -12.23
C TYR A 150 5.28 5.30 -12.55
N GLU A 151 5.53 5.54 -13.83
CA GLU A 151 6.82 5.96 -14.36
C GLU A 151 6.59 6.87 -15.58
N SER A 152 7.46 7.85 -15.71
CA SER A 152 7.49 8.72 -16.88
C SER A 152 8.00 7.97 -18.11
N PHE A 153 7.75 8.56 -19.28
CA PHE A 153 8.49 8.21 -20.49
C PHE A 153 10.01 8.31 -20.22
N PRO A 154 10.83 7.36 -20.71
CA PRO A 154 12.27 7.30 -20.44
C PRO A 154 13.02 8.41 -21.17
N ALA A 155 13.00 9.60 -20.58
CA ALA A 155 13.68 10.81 -21.01
C ALA A 155 14.21 11.57 -19.79
N CYS A 156 14.98 12.64 -20.00
CA CYS A 156 15.30 13.61 -18.96
C CYS A 156 14.43 14.85 -19.18
N PRO A 157 13.58 15.28 -18.22
CA PRO A 157 13.34 14.70 -16.90
C PRO A 157 12.72 13.29 -16.89
N SER A 158 13.09 12.50 -15.90
CA SER A 158 12.45 11.22 -15.55
C SER A 158 11.87 11.27 -14.13
N TYR A 159 10.80 10.52 -13.89
CA TYR A 159 10.32 10.23 -12.54
C TYR A 159 9.65 8.86 -12.47
N PHE A 160 9.58 8.34 -11.25
CA PHE A 160 8.78 7.20 -10.91
C PHE A 160 8.20 7.37 -9.51
N GLY A 161 7.12 6.66 -9.24
CA GLY A 161 6.54 6.66 -7.91
C GLY A 161 5.77 5.38 -7.63
N HIS A 162 5.72 5.08 -6.34
CA HIS A 162 4.98 3.98 -5.78
C HIS A 162 4.18 4.54 -4.60
N ASP A 163 2.91 4.84 -4.86
CA ASP A 163 2.03 5.50 -3.90
C ASP A 163 0.98 4.50 -3.41
N LEU A 164 0.81 4.41 -2.09
CA LEU A 164 -0.16 3.56 -1.41
C LEU A 164 -1.33 4.40 -0.95
N LEU A 165 -2.52 4.02 -1.38
CA LEU A 165 -3.77 4.64 -1.01
C LEU A 165 -4.57 3.76 -0.08
N GLY A 166 -5.32 4.40 0.82
CA GLY A 166 -6.21 3.77 1.79
C GLY A 166 -7.65 4.18 1.54
N SER A 167 -8.49 3.24 1.11
CA SER A 167 -9.93 3.45 0.93
C SER A 167 -10.70 2.91 2.15
N TYR A 168 -11.28 3.80 2.94
CA TYR A 168 -12.12 3.45 4.08
C TYR A 168 -13.52 3.05 3.61
N ILE A 169 -13.93 1.84 3.97
CA ILE A 169 -15.22 1.24 3.65
C ILE A 169 -16.02 1.11 4.94
N GLN A 170 -17.28 1.54 4.89
CA GLN A 170 -18.24 1.36 5.97
C GLN A 170 -19.64 1.16 5.38
N HIS A 171 -20.39 0.17 5.90
CA HIS A 171 -21.76 -0.13 5.48
C HIS A 171 -21.92 -0.27 3.94
N GLY A 172 -21.04 -1.06 3.31
CA GLY A 172 -21.13 -1.33 1.87
C GLY A 172 -20.71 -0.18 0.96
N LYS A 173 -20.14 0.90 1.49
CA LYS A 173 -19.76 2.10 0.73
C LYS A 173 -18.33 2.51 1.00
N VAL A 174 -17.66 3.02 -0.04
CA VAL A 174 -16.40 3.75 0.12
C VAL A 174 -16.74 5.14 0.69
N ILE A 175 -16.25 5.43 1.88
CA ILE A 175 -16.52 6.67 2.61
C ILE A 175 -15.48 7.74 2.25
N SER A 176 -14.21 7.34 2.16
CA SER A 176 -13.09 8.23 1.84
C SER A 176 -11.89 7.43 1.36
N CYS A 177 -11.05 8.03 0.55
CA CYS A 177 -9.73 7.57 0.16
C CYS A 177 -8.69 8.58 0.63
N MET A 178 -7.50 8.15 1.05
CA MET A 178 -6.37 9.03 1.33
C MET A 178 -5.06 8.42 0.85
N HIS A 179 -4.05 9.25 0.64
CA HIS A 179 -2.68 8.80 0.46
C HIS A 179 -2.08 8.39 1.81
N LEU A 180 -1.52 7.18 1.91
CA LEU A 180 -0.94 6.63 3.14
C LEU A 180 0.58 6.71 3.15
N ALA A 181 1.21 6.25 2.08
CA ALA A 181 2.66 6.05 2.02
C ALA A 181 3.14 6.13 0.57
N SER A 182 4.36 6.61 0.34
CA SER A 182 4.96 6.65 -0.98
C SER A 182 6.47 6.47 -0.95
N ARG A 183 6.99 6.02 -2.09
CA ARG A 183 8.36 6.23 -2.51
C ARG A 183 8.34 6.86 -3.89
N GLU A 184 8.77 8.10 -3.98
CA GLU A 184 8.80 8.88 -5.20
C GLU A 184 10.22 9.35 -5.46
N SER A 185 10.61 9.38 -6.74
CA SER A 185 11.87 9.98 -7.13
C SER A 185 11.79 10.52 -8.55
N GLY A 186 12.60 11.52 -8.83
CA GLY A 186 12.78 12.03 -10.18
C GLY A 186 14.13 12.71 -10.35
N ALA A 187 14.53 12.86 -11.59
CA ALA A 187 15.82 13.40 -11.98
C ALA A 187 15.65 14.30 -13.22
N ASP A 188 16.26 15.47 -13.15
CA ASP A 188 16.48 16.38 -14.27
C ASP A 188 17.87 16.99 -14.11
N ALA A 189 18.89 16.38 -14.72
CA ALA A 189 20.28 16.67 -14.41
C ALA A 189 20.59 18.19 -14.49
N PRO A 190 21.30 18.77 -13.50
CA PRO A 190 22.00 18.12 -12.39
C PRO A 190 21.14 17.82 -11.15
N MET A 191 19.82 18.06 -11.21
CA MET A 191 18.90 17.92 -10.10
C MET A 191 18.37 16.49 -9.95
N PHE A 192 18.21 16.08 -8.70
CA PHE A 192 17.56 14.83 -8.31
C PHE A 192 16.71 15.07 -7.07
N TYR A 193 15.55 14.43 -6.97
CA TYR A 193 14.76 14.41 -5.75
C TYR A 193 14.33 13.00 -5.37
N GLU A 194 14.13 12.81 -4.07
CA GLU A 194 13.53 11.62 -3.50
C GLU A 194 12.61 12.02 -2.34
N THR A 195 11.43 11.43 -2.30
CA THR A 195 10.45 11.58 -1.24
C THR A 195 10.05 10.20 -0.73
N PHE A 196 10.10 10.04 0.59
CA PHE A 196 9.53 8.90 1.30
C PHE A 196 8.39 9.38 2.18
N GLN A 197 7.27 8.70 2.10
CA GLN A 197 6.16 8.82 3.02
C GLN A 197 5.87 7.45 3.62
N LEU A 198 5.96 7.33 4.94
CA LEU A 198 5.80 6.07 5.67
C LEU A 198 4.59 6.16 6.59
N ALA A 199 3.87 5.05 6.78
CA ALA A 199 2.65 5.02 7.57
C ALA A 199 2.68 3.94 8.66
N LYS A 200 2.06 4.23 9.80
CA LYS A 200 1.72 3.24 10.83
C LYS A 200 0.26 3.34 11.21
N ILE A 201 -0.44 2.22 11.12
CA ILE A 201 -1.88 2.08 11.39
C ILE A 201 -2.06 1.23 12.65
N ASP A 202 -2.81 1.71 13.64
CA ASP A 202 -3.09 0.97 14.87
C ASP A 202 -4.49 0.33 14.91
N GLN A 203 -4.76 -0.41 15.98
CA GLN A 203 -6.03 -1.13 16.18
C GLN A 203 -7.23 -0.20 16.36
N GLN A 204 -6.98 1.05 16.73
CA GLN A 204 -8.00 2.09 16.94
C GLN A 204 -8.22 2.91 15.66
N GLY A 205 -7.57 2.56 14.55
CA GLY A 205 -7.68 3.27 13.28
C GLY A 205 -6.96 4.62 13.29
N ARG A 206 -5.98 4.82 14.17
CA ARG A 206 -5.07 5.97 14.06
C ARG A 206 -4.01 5.66 13.02
N ILE A 207 -3.71 6.66 12.20
CA ILE A 207 -2.72 6.59 11.13
C ILE A 207 -1.68 7.66 11.40
N ASN A 208 -0.42 7.25 11.54
CA ASN A 208 0.70 8.16 11.73
C ASN A 208 1.52 8.15 10.45
N ILE A 209 1.60 9.30 9.78
CA ILE A 209 2.34 9.48 8.53
C ILE A 209 3.59 10.30 8.82
N LYS A 210 4.73 9.84 8.30
CA LYS A 210 5.99 10.57 8.32
C LYS A 210 6.46 10.77 6.89
N THR A 211 6.76 12.00 6.52
CA THR A 211 7.28 12.32 5.21
C THR A 211 8.69 12.88 5.35
N SER A 212 9.59 12.45 4.48
CA SER A 212 10.92 13.03 4.30
C SER A 212 11.18 13.23 2.83
N SER A 213 11.54 14.44 2.44
CA SER A 213 11.92 14.77 1.06
C SER A 213 13.33 15.33 1.04
N LYS A 214 14.05 15.05 -0.03
CA LYS A 214 15.41 15.49 -0.25
C LYS A 214 15.61 15.81 -1.71
N THR A 215 16.13 17.01 -1.99
CA THR A 215 16.52 17.46 -3.32
C THR A 215 18.02 17.69 -3.34
N GLN A 216 18.69 17.22 -4.40
CA GLN A 216 20.13 17.31 -4.59
C GLN A 216 20.48 17.96 -5.93
N GLU A 217 21.58 18.69 -5.95
CA GLU A 217 22.26 19.21 -7.13
C GLU A 217 23.73 18.77 -7.06
N ASP A 218 24.25 18.08 -8.07
CA ASP A 218 25.65 17.60 -8.10
C ASP A 218 26.09 16.91 -6.79
N SER A 219 25.22 16.04 -6.26
CA SER A 219 25.37 15.32 -4.97
C SER A 219 25.22 16.19 -3.69
N THR A 220 25.13 17.50 -3.80
CA THR A 220 24.90 18.42 -2.67
C THR A 220 23.42 18.50 -2.35
N VAL A 221 23.05 18.36 -1.08
CA VAL A 221 21.66 18.55 -0.65
C VAL A 221 21.32 20.04 -0.66
N VAL A 222 20.40 20.44 -1.53
CA VAL A 222 19.95 21.84 -1.65
C VAL A 222 18.65 22.10 -0.91
N GLU A 223 17.81 21.08 -0.76
CA GLU A 223 16.58 21.16 0.01
C GLU A 223 16.32 19.85 0.76
N GLN A 224 15.84 19.96 1.99
CA GLN A 224 15.39 18.83 2.78
C GLN A 224 14.20 19.25 3.65
N SER A 225 13.17 18.42 3.68
CA SER A 225 12.00 18.63 4.53
C SER A 225 11.60 17.34 5.25
N LYS A 226 11.00 17.51 6.43
CA LYS A 226 10.37 16.43 7.17
C LYS A 226 9.05 16.92 7.75
N SER A 227 8.01 16.12 7.63
CA SER A 227 6.69 16.41 8.20
C SER A 227 6.10 15.17 8.86
N HIS A 228 5.17 15.41 9.77
CA HIS A 228 4.49 14.39 10.54
C HIS A 228 3.01 14.73 10.58
N PHE A 229 2.17 13.76 10.24
CA PHE A 229 0.73 13.91 10.26
C PHE A 229 0.09 12.78 11.07
N HIS A 230 -0.93 13.13 11.83
CA HIS A 230 -1.68 12.17 12.64
C HIS A 230 -3.13 12.21 12.18
N TYR A 231 -3.66 11.08 11.74
CA TYR A 231 -5.04 10.94 11.33
C TYR A 231 -5.78 9.96 12.23
N GLN A 232 -7.09 10.15 12.34
CA GLN A 232 -8.02 9.20 12.92
C GLN A 232 -9.04 8.81 11.85
N ILE A 233 -9.24 7.51 11.64
CA ILE A 233 -10.39 7.02 10.89
C ILE A 233 -11.64 7.28 11.73
N THR A 234 -12.62 7.94 11.12
CA THR A 234 -13.93 8.24 11.71
C THR A 234 -15.04 7.76 10.79
N THR A 235 -16.28 7.81 11.27
CA THR A 235 -17.46 7.51 10.43
C THR A 235 -17.63 8.45 9.23
N ARG A 236 -16.89 9.57 9.19
CA ARG A 236 -16.88 10.54 8.08
C ARG A 236 -15.63 10.42 7.21
N GLY A 237 -14.81 9.39 7.39
CA GLY A 237 -13.52 9.24 6.72
C GLY A 237 -12.35 9.67 7.59
N PHE A 238 -11.27 10.11 6.97
CA PHE A 238 -10.02 10.44 7.65
C PHE A 238 -10.06 11.85 8.23
N LYS A 239 -9.75 11.98 9.52
CA LYS A 239 -9.70 13.27 10.22
C LYS A 239 -8.26 13.55 10.66
N LEU A 240 -7.68 14.64 10.17
CA LEU A 240 -6.40 15.14 10.68
C LEU A 240 -6.54 15.58 12.14
N LEU A 241 -5.64 15.10 12.99
CA LEU A 241 -5.49 15.47 14.38
C LEU A 241 -4.46 16.60 14.47
N LYS A 242 -4.75 17.58 15.34
CA LYS A 242 -3.85 18.70 15.62
C LYS A 242 -2.80 18.30 16.66
#